data_AF-A0A962V7I2-F1
#
_entry.id   AF-A0A962V7I2-F1
#
_cell.length_a   1.000
_cell.length_b   1.000
_cell.length_c   1.000
_cell.angle_alpha   90.00
_cell.angle_beta   90.00
_cell.angle_gamma   90.00
#
_symmetry.space_group_name_H-M   'P 1'
#
loop_
_entity.id
_entity.type
_entity.pdbx_description
1 polymer ?
#
loop_
_entity_poly.entity_id
_entity_poly.type
_entity_poly.pdbx_seq_one_letter_code
_entity_poly.pdbx_strand_id
1 'polypeptide(L)'
;MPATLRPTVHVCLVHDTAAANITPALDPAFRPDEVILLHTPGQAQRAEAQASVLRPAGVTVSSWLIQDAHDVEHIRDRVLELLLARDDTDLALNASGGTRPMGIGAYEIFHELGRPVFYVNPLNDHVTWLHSRTEPSFDLANQIKIPA
;
A
#
# COMPACT_ATOMS: atom_id res chain seq x y z
N MET A 1 19.26 -8.06 -11.08
CA MET A 1 18.28 -9.11 -10.73
C MET A 1 16.99 -8.75 -11.45
N PRO A 2 16.28 -9.67 -12.13
CA PRO A 2 14.94 -9.35 -12.61
C PRO A 2 14.08 -9.02 -11.38
N ALA A 3 13.36 -7.90 -11.42
CA ALA A 3 12.47 -7.52 -10.34
C ALA A 3 11.43 -8.64 -10.17
N THR A 4 11.32 -9.21 -8.97
CA THR A 4 10.26 -10.16 -8.64
C THR A 4 8.94 -9.42 -8.70
N LEU A 5 7.95 -9.89 -9.47
CA LEU A 5 6.60 -9.28 -9.63
C LEU A 5 5.98 -8.77 -8.31
N ARG A 6 6.30 -9.45 -7.19
CA ARG A 6 5.84 -9.18 -5.83
C ARG A 6 6.89 -8.33 -5.06
N PRO A 7 6.56 -7.08 -4.71
CA PRO A 7 7.31 -6.32 -3.71
C PRO A 7 7.31 -7.04 -2.36
N THR A 8 8.45 -7.00 -1.64
CA THR A 8 8.54 -7.60 -0.30
C THR A 8 7.72 -6.84 0.74
N VAL A 9 7.48 -5.54 0.51
CA VAL A 9 6.73 -4.67 1.41
C VAL A 9 5.71 -3.83 0.64
N HIS A 10 4.46 -3.85 1.10
CA HIS A 10 3.43 -2.91 0.64
C HIS A 10 3.28 -1.76 1.64
N VAL A 11 3.43 -0.52 1.17
CA VAL A 11 3.05 0.67 1.93
C VAL A 11 1.60 1.01 1.58
N CYS A 12 0.71 0.88 2.56
CA CYS A 12 -0.74 1.01 2.35
C CYS A 12 -1.26 2.26 3.08
N LEU A 13 -1.95 3.12 2.33
CA LEU A 13 -2.59 4.31 2.88
C LEU A 13 -3.92 3.94 3.54
N VAL A 14 -4.06 4.13 4.84
CA VAL A 14 -5.28 3.75 5.58
C VAL A 14 -6.36 4.80 5.39
N HIS A 15 -7.50 4.38 4.86
CA HIS A 15 -8.74 5.15 4.79
C HIS A 15 -9.95 4.18 4.79
N ASP A 16 -11.11 4.63 4.32
CA ASP A 16 -12.35 3.85 4.22
C ASP A 16 -12.29 2.68 3.22
N THR A 17 -11.36 2.68 2.26
CA THR A 17 -11.20 1.63 1.24
C THR A 17 -10.30 0.48 1.70
N ALA A 18 -10.65 -0.17 2.82
CA ALA A 18 -9.84 -1.23 3.42
C ALA A 18 -9.60 -2.44 2.48
N ALA A 19 -10.60 -2.82 1.67
CA ALA A 19 -10.51 -3.96 0.77
C ALA A 19 -9.31 -3.85 -0.19
N ALA A 20 -9.09 -2.66 -0.77
CA ALA A 20 -8.02 -2.42 -1.74
C ALA A 20 -6.60 -2.50 -1.12
N ASN A 21 -6.48 -2.41 0.20
CA ASN A 21 -5.23 -2.69 0.93
C ASN A 21 -5.09 -4.18 1.27
N ILE A 22 -6.21 -4.85 1.56
CA ILE A 22 -6.23 -6.22 2.05
C ILE A 22 -6.11 -7.24 0.90
N THR A 23 -6.90 -7.11 -0.16
CA THR A 23 -6.95 -8.09 -1.26
C THR A 23 -5.58 -8.36 -1.90
N PRO A 24 -4.77 -7.34 -2.29
CA PRO A 24 -3.44 -7.61 -2.83
C PRO A 24 -2.50 -8.26 -1.81
N ALA A 25 -2.71 -7.98 -0.51
CA ALA A 25 -1.89 -8.54 0.56
C ALA A 25 -2.32 -9.96 0.99
N LEU A 26 -3.41 -10.49 0.46
CA LEU A 26 -3.86 -11.87 0.68
C LEU A 26 -3.70 -12.76 -0.56
N ASP A 27 -3.41 -12.17 -1.71
CA ASP A 27 -3.23 -12.91 -2.96
C ASP A 27 -1.96 -13.76 -2.92
N PRO A 28 -2.00 -15.09 -3.15
CA PRO A 28 -0.81 -15.93 -3.05
C PRO A 28 0.34 -15.54 -4.00
N ALA A 29 0.04 -14.96 -5.17
CA ALA A 29 1.03 -14.54 -6.15
C ALA A 29 1.60 -13.14 -5.85
N PHE A 30 0.90 -12.31 -5.05
CA PHE A 30 1.26 -10.91 -4.83
C PHE A 30 1.39 -10.46 -3.35
N ARG A 31 0.95 -11.27 -2.39
CA ARG A 31 1.01 -11.01 -0.94
C ARG A 31 2.41 -10.60 -0.52
N PRO A 32 2.67 -9.48 0.16
CA PRO A 32 4.02 -9.10 0.60
C PRO A 32 4.45 -9.90 1.85
N ASP A 33 5.68 -9.71 2.31
CA ASP A 33 6.15 -10.24 3.60
C ASP A 33 5.76 -9.30 4.75
N GLU A 34 5.77 -7.99 4.47
CA GLU A 34 5.36 -6.92 5.39
C GLU A 34 4.33 -5.98 4.73
N VAL A 35 3.38 -5.50 5.53
CA VAL A 35 2.53 -4.34 5.20
C VAL A 35 2.82 -3.23 6.20
N ILE A 36 3.15 -2.06 5.68
CA ILE A 36 3.27 -0.83 6.47
C ILE A 36 1.99 -0.02 6.28
N LEU A 37 1.22 0.12 7.35
CA LEU A 37 -0.01 0.91 7.37
C LEU A 37 0.33 2.36 7.68
N LEU A 38 0.23 3.24 6.68
CA LEU A 38 0.42 4.67 6.84
C LEU A 38 -0.90 5.33 7.19
N HIS A 39 -1.00 5.94 8.37
CA HIS A 39 -2.27 6.45 8.89
C HIS A 39 -2.10 7.62 9.88
N THR A 40 -3.20 8.35 10.10
CA THR A 40 -3.30 9.35 11.18
C THR A 40 -3.64 8.70 12.53
N PRO A 41 -3.40 9.37 13.67
CA PRO A 41 -3.85 8.87 14.97
C PRO A 41 -5.35 8.56 15.01
N GLY A 42 -6.18 9.41 14.39
CA GLY A 42 -7.64 9.20 14.29
C GLY A 42 -8.05 7.97 13.47
N GLN A 43 -7.14 7.38 12.70
CA GLN A 43 -7.36 6.17 11.91
C GLN A 43 -6.79 4.91 12.56
N ALA A 44 -6.24 4.99 13.77
CA ALA A 44 -5.58 3.86 14.44
C ALA A 44 -6.48 2.60 14.55
N GLN A 45 -7.77 2.78 14.85
CA GLN A 45 -8.70 1.65 14.92
C GLN A 45 -8.89 0.97 13.54
N ARG A 46 -8.93 1.75 12.46
CA ARG A 46 -9.03 1.21 11.09
C ARG A 46 -7.73 0.48 10.70
N ALA A 47 -6.58 1.03 11.06
CA ALA A 47 -5.29 0.39 10.83
C ALA A 47 -5.22 -0.96 11.56
N GLU A 48 -5.61 -1.01 12.84
CA GLU A 48 -5.62 -2.27 13.59
C GLU A 48 -6.64 -3.27 13.05
N ALA A 49 -7.81 -2.81 12.58
CA ALA A 49 -8.77 -3.68 11.90
C ALA A 49 -8.15 -4.34 10.65
N GLN A 50 -7.45 -3.58 9.79
CA GLN A 50 -6.73 -4.13 8.64
C GLN A 50 -5.62 -5.10 9.09
N ALA A 51 -4.85 -4.74 10.12
CA ALA A 51 -3.79 -5.58 10.66
C ALA A 51 -4.33 -6.92 11.20
N SER A 52 -5.49 -6.91 11.87
CA SER A 52 -6.13 -8.11 12.41
C SER A 52 -6.56 -9.13 11.35
N VAL A 53 -6.78 -8.68 10.10
CA VAL A 53 -7.06 -9.54 8.96
C VAL A 53 -5.78 -10.09 8.33
N LEU A 54 -4.73 -9.27 8.25
CA LEU A 54 -3.48 -9.60 7.56
C LEU A 54 -2.55 -10.51 8.40
N ARG A 55 -2.44 -10.27 9.71
CA ARG A 55 -1.54 -11.05 10.59
C ARG A 55 -1.84 -12.55 10.58
N PRO A 56 -3.11 -13.03 10.67
CA PRO A 56 -3.43 -14.45 10.56
C PRO A 56 -3.04 -15.08 9.21
N ALA A 57 -2.94 -14.27 8.15
CA ALA A 57 -2.50 -14.73 6.83
C ALA A 57 -0.96 -14.80 6.69
N GLY A 58 -0.22 -14.61 7.79
CA GLY A 58 1.24 -14.69 7.83
C GLY A 58 1.96 -13.43 7.34
N VAL A 59 1.26 -12.30 7.23
CA VAL A 59 1.84 -11.01 6.83
C VAL A 59 2.26 -10.25 8.09
N THR A 60 3.52 -9.78 8.12
CA THR A 60 3.97 -8.87 9.19
C THR A 60 3.32 -7.51 8.99
N VAL A 61 2.80 -6.88 10.05
CA VAL A 61 2.13 -5.57 9.92
C VAL A 61 2.73 -4.58 10.89
N SER A 62 3.18 -3.44 10.36
CA SER A 62 3.70 -2.30 11.14
C SER A 62 2.91 -1.02 10.81
N SER A 63 2.99 -0.02 11.69
CA SER A 63 2.33 1.28 11.51
C SER A 63 3.35 2.38 11.25
N TRP A 64 3.01 3.30 10.35
CA TRP A 64 3.75 4.55 10.13
C TRP A 64 2.82 5.75 10.27
N LEU A 65 3.10 6.62 11.23
CA LEU A 65 2.20 7.72 11.55
C LEU A 65 2.48 8.96 10.70
N ILE A 66 1.39 9.57 10.21
CA ILE A 66 1.32 10.97 9.78
C ILE A 66 0.40 11.73 10.73
N GLN A 67 0.60 13.04 10.92
CA GLN A 67 -0.20 13.82 11.88
C GLN A 67 -1.51 14.29 11.23
N ASP A 68 -1.44 14.79 10.00
CA ASP A 68 -2.58 15.27 9.24
C ASP A 68 -2.63 14.61 7.86
N ALA A 69 -3.79 14.09 7.49
CA ALA A 69 -4.06 13.50 6.18
C ALA A 69 -4.31 14.53 5.07
N HIS A 70 -4.29 15.83 5.39
CA HIS A 70 -4.51 16.94 4.44
C HIS A 70 -3.29 17.83 4.26
N ASP A 71 -2.27 17.68 5.10
CA ASP A 71 -1.00 18.41 4.98
C ASP A 71 -0.05 17.62 4.08
N VAL A 72 -0.03 17.98 2.79
CA VAL A 72 0.76 17.29 1.77
C VAL A 72 2.26 17.36 2.05
N GLU A 73 2.77 18.49 2.54
CA GLU A 73 4.20 18.63 2.85
C GLU A 73 4.58 17.71 4.02
N HIS A 74 3.77 17.69 5.08
CA HIS A 74 3.98 16.74 6.19
C HIS A 74 3.92 15.28 5.69
N ILE A 75 2.98 14.94 4.81
CA ILE A 75 2.89 13.59 4.24
C ILE A 75 4.18 13.26 3.46
N ARG A 76 4.66 14.16 2.61
CA ARG A 76 5.87 13.99 1.81
C ARG A 76 7.09 13.74 2.70
N ASP A 77 7.28 14.56 3.73
CA ASP A 77 8.38 14.42 4.69
C ASP A 77 8.34 13.05 5.37
N ARG A 78 7.16 12.63 5.88
CA ARG A 78 7.00 11.34 6.55
C ARG A 78 7.23 10.16 5.61
N VAL A 79 6.82 10.26 4.35
CA VAL A 79 7.05 9.19 3.35
C VAL A 79 8.52 9.13 2.97
N LEU A 80 9.19 10.26 2.81
CA LEU A 80 10.63 10.32 2.55
C LEU A 80 11.41 9.69 3.72
N GLU A 81 11.08 10.04 4.96
CA GLU A 81 11.67 9.41 6.15
C GLU A 81 11.47 7.89 6.17
N LEU A 82 10.28 7.40 5.79
CA LEU A 82 10.01 5.96 5.70
C LEU A 82 10.93 5.28 4.69
N LEU A 83 11.06 5.86 3.49
CA LEU A 83 11.89 5.29 2.43
C LEU A 83 13.37 5.31 2.79
N LEU A 84 13.87 6.40 3.41
CA LEU A 84 15.24 6.49 3.89
C LEU A 84 15.53 5.47 5.00
N ALA A 85 14.58 5.24 5.91
CA ALA A 85 14.72 4.24 6.96
C ALA A 85 14.73 2.79 6.42
N ARG A 86 14.28 2.58 5.17
CA ARG A 86 14.11 1.25 4.56
C ARG A 86 14.72 1.17 3.15
N ASP A 87 15.80 1.90 2.90
CA ASP A 87 16.35 2.11 1.56
C ASP A 87 16.71 0.80 0.82
N ASP A 88 17.19 -0.21 1.55
CA ASP A 88 17.56 -1.52 1.02
C ASP A 88 16.38 -2.50 0.84
N THR A 89 15.15 -2.06 1.09
CA THR A 89 13.96 -2.92 1.05
C THR A 89 13.14 -2.67 -0.23
N ASP A 90 12.61 -3.74 -0.84
CA ASP A 90 11.74 -3.63 -2.03
C ASP A 90 10.32 -3.24 -1.60
N LEU A 91 10.12 -1.92 -1.46
CA LEU A 91 8.85 -1.27 -1.12
C LEU A 91 8.08 -0.90 -2.39
N ALA A 92 6.77 -1.14 -2.35
CA ALA A 92 5.84 -0.55 -3.30
C ALA A 92 4.71 0.18 -2.58
N LEU A 93 4.32 1.34 -3.11
CA LEU A 93 3.15 2.07 -2.64
C LEU A 93 1.88 1.47 -3.22
N ASN A 94 0.95 1.10 -2.35
CA ASN A 94 -0.44 0.87 -2.71
C ASN A 94 -1.20 2.21 -2.63
N ALA A 95 -1.40 2.85 -3.78
CA ALA A 95 -2.06 4.15 -3.92
C ALA A 95 -3.61 4.04 -3.99
N SER A 96 -4.19 2.89 -3.63
CA SER A 96 -5.64 2.66 -3.71
C SER A 96 -6.44 3.28 -2.56
N GLY A 97 -5.76 3.50 -1.43
CA GLY A 97 -6.34 4.04 -0.21
C GLY A 97 -5.96 5.49 0.05
N GLY A 98 -6.14 5.91 1.30
CA GLY A 98 -5.84 7.27 1.74
C GLY A 98 -6.87 8.31 1.31
N THR A 99 -6.72 9.50 1.86
CA THR A 99 -7.33 10.70 1.28
C THR A 99 -6.60 11.06 -0.02
N ARG A 100 -7.18 11.92 -0.85
CA ARG A 100 -6.49 12.41 -2.07
C ARG A 100 -5.13 13.08 -1.74
N PRO A 101 -5.01 13.94 -0.73
CA PRO A 101 -3.71 14.50 -0.33
C PRO A 101 -2.69 13.44 0.09
N MET A 102 -3.09 12.41 0.84
CA MET A 102 -2.21 11.27 1.18
C MET A 102 -1.69 10.57 -0.07
N GLY A 103 -2.60 10.27 -1.01
CA GLY A 103 -2.25 9.62 -2.27
C GLY A 103 -1.26 10.44 -3.09
N ILE A 104 -1.51 11.74 -3.24
CA ILE A 104 -0.63 12.66 -3.99
C ILE A 104 0.75 12.75 -3.33
N GLY A 105 0.82 13.09 -2.04
CA GLY A 105 2.09 13.28 -1.35
C GLY A 105 2.94 12.01 -1.29
N ALA A 106 2.32 10.84 -1.08
CA ALA A 106 3.03 9.58 -1.12
C ALA A 106 3.48 9.20 -2.54
N TYR A 107 2.63 9.41 -3.54
CA TYR A 107 2.96 9.12 -4.94
C TYR A 107 4.15 9.94 -5.42
N GLU A 108 4.17 11.25 -5.13
CA GLU A 108 5.25 12.16 -5.55
C GLU A 108 6.61 11.65 -5.07
N ILE A 109 6.73 11.31 -3.79
CA ILE A 109 8.00 10.83 -3.22
C ILE A 109 8.40 9.46 -3.77
N PHE A 110 7.47 8.52 -3.89
CA PHE A 110 7.77 7.23 -4.51
C PHE A 110 8.21 7.40 -5.97
N HIS A 111 7.53 8.26 -6.73
CA HIS A 111 7.83 8.54 -8.13
C HIS A 111 9.20 9.22 -8.31
N GLU A 112 9.49 10.24 -7.52
CA GLU A 112 10.77 10.98 -7.54
C GLU A 112 11.96 10.05 -7.27
N LEU A 113 11.79 9.06 -6.39
CA LEU A 113 12.82 8.08 -6.04
C LEU A 113 12.78 6.82 -6.93
N GLY A 114 11.95 6.79 -7.97
CA GLY A 114 11.82 5.65 -8.89
C GLY A 114 11.24 4.38 -8.26
N ARG A 115 10.58 4.48 -7.10
CA ARG A 115 10.04 3.36 -6.33
C ARG A 115 8.65 2.93 -6.85
N PRO A 116 8.35 1.62 -6.91
CA PRO A 116 7.11 1.12 -7.50
C PRO A 116 5.84 1.69 -6.86
N VAL A 117 4.85 1.97 -7.70
CA VAL A 117 3.50 2.36 -7.25
C VAL A 117 2.47 1.55 -8.00
N PHE A 118 1.52 0.98 -7.27
CA PHE A 118 0.37 0.29 -7.85
C PHE A 118 -0.95 0.78 -7.28
N TYR A 119 -2.01 0.50 -8.02
CA TYR A 119 -3.39 0.79 -7.67
C TYR A 119 -4.23 -0.47 -7.91
N VAL A 120 -5.14 -0.76 -7.00
CA VAL A 120 -6.10 -1.86 -7.08
C VAL A 120 -7.46 -1.26 -7.35
N ASN A 121 -8.05 -1.63 -8.48
CA ASN A 121 -9.41 -1.24 -8.80
C ASN A 121 -10.39 -2.00 -7.90
N PRO A 122 -11.17 -1.30 -7.05
CA PRO A 122 -12.05 -1.96 -6.08
C PRO A 122 -13.24 -2.68 -6.71
N LEU A 123 -13.52 -2.48 -8.01
CA LEU A 123 -14.66 -3.11 -8.69
C LEU A 123 -14.31 -4.48 -9.27
N ASN A 124 -13.06 -4.73 -9.63
CA ASN A 124 -12.64 -5.95 -10.33
C ASN A 124 -11.33 -6.55 -9.82
N ASP A 125 -10.78 -6.03 -8.72
CA ASP A 125 -9.52 -6.51 -8.13
C ASP A 125 -8.35 -6.53 -9.14
N HIS A 126 -8.36 -5.60 -10.10
CA HIS A 126 -7.27 -5.43 -11.07
C HIS A 126 -6.17 -4.54 -10.49
N VAL A 127 -4.93 -5.04 -10.48
CA VAL A 127 -3.73 -4.32 -10.08
C VAL A 127 -3.12 -3.62 -11.29
N THR A 128 -3.08 -2.30 -11.23
CA THR A 128 -2.41 -1.44 -12.21
C THR A 128 -1.12 -0.90 -11.64
N TRP A 129 0.02 -1.14 -12.29
CA TRP A 129 1.26 -0.41 -12.01
C TRP A 129 1.14 1.03 -12.52
N LEU A 130 1.14 1.99 -11.60
CA LEU A 130 1.12 3.42 -11.92
C LEU A 130 2.54 3.96 -12.17
N HIS A 131 3.52 3.41 -11.45
CA HIS A 131 4.92 3.78 -11.60
C HIS A 131 5.84 2.61 -11.32
N SER A 132 6.97 2.63 -12.04
CA SER A 132 8.09 1.69 -12.03
C SER A 132 7.75 0.24 -11.76
N ARG A 133 7.59 -0.51 -12.85
CA ARG A 133 7.87 -1.93 -13.03
C ARG A 133 7.64 -2.24 -14.52
N THR A 134 8.45 -3.12 -15.10
CA THR A 134 8.32 -3.50 -16.52
C THR A 134 7.23 -4.54 -16.74
N GLU A 135 6.71 -5.08 -15.65
CA GLU A 135 5.70 -6.12 -15.59
C GLU A 135 4.31 -5.58 -15.98
N PRO A 136 3.49 -6.39 -16.65
CA PRO A 136 2.12 -6.00 -16.97
C PRO A 136 1.26 -5.94 -15.70
N SER A 137 0.26 -5.05 -15.73
CA SER A 137 -0.89 -5.08 -14.82
C SER A 137 -1.61 -6.43 -14.87
N PHE A 138 -2.22 -6.86 -13.77
CA PHE A 138 -2.75 -8.22 -13.61
C PHE A 138 -3.99 -8.25 -12.70
N ASP A 139 -4.78 -9.30 -12.81
CA ASP A 139 -5.93 -9.54 -11.93
C ASP A 139 -5.50 -10.33 -10.69
N LEU A 140 -6.01 -9.96 -9.50
CA LEU A 140 -5.86 -10.79 -8.30
C LEU A 140 -6.67 -12.08 -8.45
N ALA A 141 -6.11 -13.19 -7.97
CA ALA A 141 -6.70 -14.53 -8.04
C ALA A 141 -7.94 -14.66 -7.15
N ASN A 142 -7.99 -13.95 -6.03
CA ASN A 142 -9.07 -13.99 -5.05
C ASN A 142 -10.00 -12.77 -5.20
N GLN A 143 -10.89 -12.82 -6.18
CA GLN A 143 -11.97 -11.83 -6.29
C GLN A 143 -12.92 -11.98 -5.10
N ILE A 144 -13.02 -10.97 -4.23
CA ILE A 144 -14.04 -10.96 -3.18
C ILE A 144 -15.40 -10.83 -3.88
N LYS A 145 -16.12 -11.96 -4.01
CA LYS A 145 -17.49 -11.96 -4.50
C LYS A 145 -18.41 -11.53 -3.36
N ILE A 146 -18.96 -10.32 -3.45
CA ILE A 146 -20.08 -9.92 -2.58
C ILE A 146 -21.31 -10.73 -3.05
N PRO A 147 -21.99 -11.49 -2.16
CA PRO A 147 -23.24 -12.15 -2.53
C PRO A 147 -24.27 -11.10 -2.98
N ALA A 148 -24.97 -11.39 -4.08
CA ALA A 148 -26.09 -10.58 -4.57
C ALA A 148 -27.25 -10.54 -3.57
#